data_AF-A0A953BK74-F1
#
_entry.id   AF-A0A953BK74-F1
#
_cell.length_a   1.000
_cell.length_b   1.000
_cell.length_c   1.000
_cell.angle_alpha   90.00
_cell.angle_beta   90.00
_cell.angle_gamma   90.00
#
_symmetry.space_group_name_H-M   'P 1'
#
loop_
_entity.id
_entity.type
_entity.pdbx_description
1 polymer ?
#
loop_
_entity_poly.entity_id
_entity_poly.type
_entity_poly.pdbx_seq_one_letter_code
_entity_poly.pdbx_strand_id
1 'polypeptide(L)'
;MNAIRNILKNPVVGWSLAGIAIIFAAWTFIRSLTARSPYDPARMTENVTIRYMDTGEEVQMPRGRFEKELRSVGRALKPDEGVINPKTGKPTGVLVAAAEWKETVERLNAERQMVKENSPFGPASNAAASTPKTSGLR
;
A
#
# COMPACT_ATOMS: atom_id res chain seq x y z
N MET A 1 -36.12 1.96 35.69
CA MET A 1 -36.78 2.47 34.45
C MET A 1 -37.17 3.97 34.52
N ASN A 2 -36.51 4.79 35.35
CA ASN A 2 -36.88 6.22 35.53
C ASN A 2 -35.90 7.21 34.87
N ALA A 3 -34.67 6.79 34.57
CA ALA A 3 -33.65 7.65 33.95
C ALA A 3 -34.00 8.09 32.52
N ILE A 4 -34.59 7.19 31.71
CA ILE A 4 -34.95 7.46 30.32
C ILE A 4 -36.06 8.53 30.23
N ARG A 5 -37.03 8.52 31.15
CA ARG A 5 -38.12 9.51 31.17
C ARG A 5 -37.66 10.90 31.61
N ASN A 6 -36.64 11.00 32.46
CA ASN A 6 -36.09 12.29 32.88
C ASN A 6 -35.21 12.94 31.81
N ILE A 7 -34.53 12.14 30.99
CA ILE A 7 -33.71 12.64 29.86
C ILE A 7 -34.59 13.24 28.75
N LEU A 8 -35.80 12.70 28.52
CA LEU A 8 -36.75 13.18 27.52
C LEU A 8 -37.48 14.48 27.89
N LYS A 9 -37.38 14.96 29.14
CA LYS A 9 -38.00 16.22 29.59
C LYS A 9 -37.20 17.45 29.21
N ASN A 10 -35.90 17.31 28.95
CA ASN A 10 -35.02 18.43 28.63
C ASN A 10 -34.77 18.47 27.11
N PRO A 11 -35.44 19.37 26.36
CA PRO A 11 -35.31 19.42 24.90
C PRO A 11 -33.86 19.64 24.46
N VAL A 12 -33.08 20.38 25.25
CA VAL A 12 -31.65 20.65 25.02
C VAL A 12 -30.84 19.36 24.87
N VAL A 13 -31.13 18.32 25.66
CA VAL A 13 -30.39 17.05 25.62
C VAL A 13 -30.62 16.32 24.29
N GLY A 14 -31.83 16.38 23.75
CA GLY A 14 -32.15 15.83 22.44
C GLY A 14 -31.37 16.52 21.31
N TRP A 15 -31.26 17.85 21.36
CA TRP A 15 -30.48 18.62 20.39
C TRP A 15 -28.98 18.33 20.48
N SER A 16 -28.43 18.19 21.69
CA SER A 16 -27.02 17.82 21.88
C SER A 16 -26.70 16.45 21.31
N LEU A 17 -27.56 15.45 21.56
CA LEU A 17 -27.38 14.10 21.01
C LEU A 17 -27.49 14.09 19.49
N ALA A 18 -28.44 14.84 18.92
CA ALA A 18 -28.58 14.98 17.48
C ALA A 18 -27.34 15.64 16.85
N GLY A 19 -26.79 16.69 17.48
CA GLY A 19 -25.57 17.34 17.03
C GLY A 19 -24.38 16.39 16.99
N ILE A 20 -24.19 15.57 18.04
CA ILE A 20 -23.13 14.56 18.09
C ILE A 20 -23.33 13.51 17.00
N ALA A 21 -24.56 13.02 16.81
CA ALA A 21 -24.86 12.05 15.77
C ALA A 21 -24.55 12.58 14.36
N ILE A 22 -24.88 13.85 14.08
CA ILE A 22 -24.56 14.50 12.81
C ILE A 22 -23.05 14.63 12.60
N ILE A 23 -22.31 15.06 13.63
CA ILE A 23 -20.84 15.16 13.55
C ILE A 23 -20.22 13.78 13.30
N PHE A 24 -20.69 12.75 13.99
CA PHE A 24 -20.21 11.39 13.80
C PHE A 24 -20.54 10.84 12.40
N ALA A 25 -21.75 11.10 11.90
CA ALA A 25 -22.14 10.74 10.54
C ALA A 25 -21.28 11.48 9.49
N ALA A 26 -21.05 12.78 9.66
CA ALA A 26 -20.18 13.55 8.77
C ALA A 26 -18.74 13.02 8.78
N TRP A 27 -18.20 12.70 9.97
CA TRP A 27 -16.85 12.15 10.11
C TRP A 27 -16.69 10.79 9.42
N THR A 28 -17.63 9.86 9.64
CA THR A 28 -17.62 8.55 8.98
C THR A 28 -17.81 8.67 7.46
N PHE A 29 -18.69 9.57 7.01
CA PHE A 29 -18.90 9.83 5.59
C PHE A 29 -17.64 10.37 4.91
N ILE A 30 -16.99 11.39 5.48
CA ILE A 30 -15.72 11.93 4.95
C ILE A 30 -14.66 10.83 4.90
N ARG A 31 -14.54 10.01 5.95
CA ARG A 31 -13.60 8.89 5.99
C ARG A 31 -13.92 7.83 4.92
N SER A 32 -15.20 7.58 4.63
CA SER A 32 -15.63 6.64 3.60
C SER A 32 -15.28 7.09 2.18
N LEU A 33 -15.31 8.40 1.89
CA LEU A 33 -14.94 8.95 0.59
C LEU A 33 -13.45 8.76 0.28
N THR A 34 -12.60 8.77 1.31
CA THR A 34 -11.16 8.53 1.19
C THR A 34 -10.82 7.03 1.08
N ALA A 35 -11.70 6.15 1.55
CA ALA A 35 -11.52 4.70 1.50
C ALA A 35 -11.85 4.12 0.11
N ARG A 36 -11.21 4.63 -0.95
CA ARG A 36 -11.21 3.94 -2.24
C ARG A 36 -10.34 2.70 -2.10
N SER A 37 -10.91 1.53 -2.38
CA SER A 37 -10.18 0.26 -2.32
C SER A 37 -8.94 0.35 -3.23
N PRO A 38 -7.73 0.06 -2.73
CA PRO A 38 -6.52 -0.04 -3.57
C PRO A 38 -6.64 -1.10 -4.67
N TYR A 39 -7.60 -2.01 -4.52
CA TYR A 39 -7.86 -3.14 -5.40
C TYR A 39 -9.06 -2.93 -6.34
N ASP A 40 -9.52 -1.68 -6.50
CA ASP A 40 -10.57 -1.38 -7.46
C ASP A 40 -10.10 -1.75 -8.89
N PRO A 41 -10.84 -2.61 -9.63
CA PRO A 41 -10.47 -3.00 -10.99
C PRO A 41 -10.23 -1.80 -11.92
N ALA A 42 -10.97 -0.71 -11.73
CA ALA A 42 -10.81 0.50 -12.53
C ALA A 42 -9.44 1.16 -12.34
N ARG A 43 -8.87 1.10 -11.12
CA ARG A 43 -7.52 1.63 -10.84
C ARG A 43 -6.41 0.75 -11.39
N MET A 44 -6.62 -0.57 -11.45
CA MET A 44 -5.63 -1.49 -12.03
C MET A 44 -5.46 -1.30 -13.54
N THR A 45 -6.50 -0.83 -14.24
CA THR A 45 -6.46 -0.52 -15.68
C THR A 45 -6.00 0.89 -16.01
N GLU A 46 -5.84 1.76 -15.01
CA GLU A 46 -5.38 3.14 -15.21
C GLU A 46 -3.93 3.14 -15.73
N ASN A 47 -3.68 3.92 -16.79
CA ASN A 47 -2.33 4.11 -17.29
C ASN A 47 -1.57 5.03 -16.36
N VAL A 48 -0.43 4.55 -15.86
CA VAL A 48 0.48 5.32 -15.02
C VAL A 48 1.76 5.63 -15.79
N THR A 49 2.25 6.85 -15.63
CA THR A 49 3.53 7.27 -16.20
C THR A 49 4.65 6.94 -15.24
N ILE A 50 5.58 6.10 -15.69
CA ILE A 50 6.78 5.73 -14.97
C ILE A 50 7.94 6.48 -15.61
N ARG A 51 8.72 7.18 -14.79
CA ARG A 51 9.95 7.82 -15.22
C ARG A 51 11.13 7.02 -14.69
N TYR A 52 12.03 6.66 -15.60
CA TYR A 52 13.28 5.99 -15.26
C TYR A 52 14.35 7.03 -14.92
N MET A 53 14.89 6.98 -13.71
CA MET A 53 15.84 8.00 -13.22
C MET A 53 17.21 7.98 -13.91
N ASP A 54 17.55 6.87 -14.57
CA ASP A 54 18.82 6.66 -15.26
C ASP A 54 18.80 7.13 -16.72
N THR A 55 17.69 6.90 -17.44
CA THR A 55 17.55 7.31 -18.85
C THR A 55 16.71 8.56 -19.03
N GLY A 56 15.97 8.99 -17.99
CA GLY A 56 14.99 10.08 -18.07
C GLY A 56 13.76 9.72 -18.90
N GLU A 57 13.64 8.47 -19.35
CA GLU A 57 12.57 8.03 -20.24
C GLU A 57 11.27 7.82 -19.48
N GLU A 58 10.17 8.19 -20.12
CA GLU A 58 8.84 7.99 -19.60
C GLU A 58 8.12 6.89 -20.37
N VAL A 59 7.64 5.89 -19.65
CA VAL A 59 6.84 4.81 -20.21
C VAL A 59 5.49 4.81 -19.52
N GLN A 60 4.44 4.78 -20.34
CA GLN A 60 3.09 4.57 -19.85
C GLN A 60 2.78 3.08 -19.85
N MET A 61 2.33 2.57 -18.71
CA MET A 61 1.82 1.20 -18.63
C MET A 61 0.66 1.11 -17.63
N PRO A 62 -0.18 0.06 -17.73
CA PRO A 62 -1.26 -0.13 -16.77
C PRO A 62 -0.73 -0.29 -15.35
N ARG A 63 -1.38 0.36 -14.37
CA ARG A 63 -1.02 0.30 -12.95
C ARG A 63 -0.91 -1.14 -12.44
N GLY A 64 -1.83 -2.01 -12.87
CA GLY A 64 -1.80 -3.42 -12.49
C GLY A 64 -0.54 -4.16 -12.96
N ARG A 65 -0.01 -3.82 -14.14
CA ARG A 65 1.25 -4.38 -14.63
C ARG A 65 2.45 -3.86 -13.83
N PHE A 66 2.47 -2.55 -13.59
CA PHE A 66 3.48 -1.90 -12.76
C PHE A 66 3.57 -2.53 -11.37
N GLU A 67 2.45 -2.68 -10.68
CA GLU A 67 2.41 -3.30 -9.35
C GLU A 67 2.83 -4.77 -9.37
N LYS A 68 2.48 -5.51 -10.42
CA LYS A 68 2.93 -6.89 -10.60
C LYS A 68 4.46 -6.97 -10.70
N GLU A 69 5.07 -6.07 -11.47
CA GLU A 69 6.53 -6.01 -11.61
C GLU A 69 7.20 -5.67 -10.27
N LEU A 70 6.67 -4.72 -9.50
CA LEU A 70 7.16 -4.40 -8.15
C LEU A 70 7.04 -5.57 -7.16
N ARG A 71 5.96 -6.35 -7.25
CA ARG A 71 5.78 -7.56 -6.44
C ARG A 71 6.81 -8.64 -6.80
N SER A 72 7.18 -8.75 -8.07
CA SER A 72 8.10 -9.76 -8.59
C SER A 72 9.55 -9.63 -8.08
N VAL A 73 9.97 -8.44 -7.65
CA VAL A 73 11.35 -8.16 -7.19
C VAL A 73 11.74 -8.94 -5.92
N GLY A 74 10.76 -9.51 -5.19
CA GLY A 74 11.01 -10.40 -4.04
C GLY A 74 11.64 -9.76 -2.80
N ARG A 75 12.18 -8.54 -2.89
CA ARG A 75 12.81 -7.78 -1.79
C ARG A 75 11.95 -6.60 -1.34
N ALA A 76 12.29 -6.02 -0.19
CA ALA A 76 11.65 -4.79 0.29
C ALA A 76 11.91 -3.65 -0.72
N LEU A 77 10.84 -2.94 -1.09
CA LEU A 77 10.95 -1.82 -2.03
C LEU A 77 11.45 -0.59 -1.27
N LYS A 78 12.51 0.03 -1.78
CA LYS A 78 12.96 1.32 -1.28
C LYS A 78 12.27 2.43 -2.06
N PRO A 79 12.02 3.60 -1.47
CA PRO A 79 11.49 4.76 -2.19
C PRO A 79 12.34 5.18 -3.40
N ASP A 80 13.63 4.84 -3.38
CA ASP A 80 14.56 5.17 -4.46
C ASP A 80 14.78 4.02 -5.46
N GLU A 81 14.16 2.85 -5.22
CA GLU A 81 14.28 1.65 -6.06
C GLU A 81 12.92 1.32 -6.68
N GLY A 82 12.87 1.39 -8.00
CA GLY A 82 11.65 1.29 -8.78
C GLY A 82 11.54 0.02 -9.62
N VAL A 83 10.71 0.08 -10.65
CA VAL A 83 10.61 -0.96 -11.69
C VAL A 83 11.91 -1.05 -12.49
N ILE A 84 12.24 -2.27 -12.92
CA ILE A 84 13.42 -2.55 -13.73
C ILE A 84 13.28 -1.83 -15.08
N ASN A 85 14.22 -0.95 -15.39
CA ASN A 85 14.34 -0.34 -16.69
C ASN A 85 14.72 -1.41 -17.72
N PRO A 86 13.90 -1.64 -18.77
CA PRO A 86 14.18 -2.67 -19.77
C PRO A 86 15.45 -2.40 -20.57
N LYS A 87 15.93 -1.15 -20.61
CA LYS A 87 17.14 -0.76 -21.35
C LYS A 87 18.42 -0.95 -20.56
N THR A 88 18.39 -0.74 -19.25
CA THR A 88 19.59 -0.75 -18.40
C THR A 88 19.63 -1.90 -17.41
N GLY A 89 18.52 -2.61 -17.22
CA GLY A 89 18.38 -3.67 -16.23
C GLY A 89 18.39 -3.16 -14.77
N LYS A 90 18.37 -1.85 -14.54
CA LYS A 90 18.43 -1.24 -13.20
C LYS A 90 17.02 -0.93 -12.67
N PRO A 91 16.74 -1.14 -11.37
CA PRO A 91 15.44 -0.83 -10.76
C PRO A 91 15.31 0.68 -10.47
N THR A 92 15.10 1.48 -11.51
CA THR A 92 15.10 2.96 -11.44
C THR A 92 13.76 3.60 -11.82
N GLY A 93 12.75 2.80 -12.18
CA GLY A 93 11.45 3.29 -12.66
C GLY A 93 10.51 3.66 -11.51
N VAL A 94 10.29 4.95 -11.28
CA VAL A 94 9.37 5.45 -10.25
C VAL A 94 8.17 6.14 -10.89
N LEU A 95 7.03 6.14 -10.20
CA LEU A 95 5.86 6.91 -10.62
C LEU A 95 6.20 8.40 -10.62
N VAL A 96 5.80 9.12 -11.68
CA VAL A 96 5.97 10.59 -11.76
C VAL A 96 5.22 11.29 -10.62
N ALA A 97 4.08 10.73 -10.21
CA ALA A 97 3.35 11.19 -9.03
C ALA A 97 4.03 10.70 -7.73
N ALA A 98 4.95 11.49 -7.20
CA ALA A 98 5.73 11.15 -6.00
C ALA A 98 4.86 10.82 -4.76
N ALA A 99 3.70 11.45 -4.63
CA ALA A 99 2.74 11.16 -3.56
C ALA A 99 2.15 9.75 -3.69
N GLU A 100 1.72 9.36 -4.89
CA GLU A 100 1.20 8.01 -5.16
C GLU A 100 2.28 6.93 -5.06
N TRP A 101 3.52 7.28 -5.43
CA TRP A 101 4.66 6.38 -5.30
C TRP A 101 4.89 5.99 -3.85
N LYS A 102 4.95 6.97 -2.94
CA LYS A 102 5.17 6.74 -1.52
C LYS A 102 4.08 5.85 -0.91
N GLU A 103 2.82 6.16 -1.22
CA GLU A 103 1.66 5.35 -0.78
C GLU A 103 1.75 3.91 -1.30
N THR A 104 2.15 3.73 -2.56
CA THR A 104 2.30 2.41 -3.17
C THR A 104 3.41 1.59 -2.51
N VAL A 105 4.58 2.20 -2.26
CA VAL A 105 5.71 1.54 -1.59
C VAL A 105 5.36 1.15 -0.16
N GLU A 106 4.74 2.05 0.59
CA GLU A 106 4.30 1.79 1.97
C GLU A 106 3.30 0.63 2.03
N ARG A 107 2.28 0.66 1.16
CA ARG A 107 1.29 -0.41 1.04
C ARG A 107 1.93 -1.75 0.68
N LEU A 108 2.77 -1.80 -0.34
CA LEU A 108 3.40 -3.05 -0.78
C LEU A 108 4.34 -3.62 0.29
N ASN A 109 5.05 -2.78 1.04
CA ASN A 109 5.89 -3.24 2.15
C ASN A 109 5.05 -3.76 3.33
N ALA A 110 3.92 -3.12 3.64
CA ALA A 110 2.98 -3.61 4.65
C ALA A 110 2.35 -4.96 4.23
N GLU A 111 1.92 -5.10 2.97
CA GLU A 111 1.43 -6.37 2.40
C GLU A 111 2.49 -7.48 2.54
N ARG A 112 3.76 -7.18 2.24
CA ARG A 112 4.86 -8.14 2.40
C ARG A 112 5.10 -8.55 3.85
N GLN A 113 5.00 -7.62 4.80
CA GLN A 113 5.12 -7.93 6.23
C GLN A 113 3.98 -8.87 6.66
N MET A 114 2.75 -8.56 6.27
CA MET A 114 1.58 -9.41 6.55
C MET A 114 1.71 -10.80 5.92
N VAL A 115 2.21 -10.91 4.68
CA VAL A 115 2.46 -12.21 4.03
C VAL A 115 3.56 -12.99 4.75
N LYS A 116 4.61 -12.32 5.21
CA LYS A 116 5.70 -12.97 5.97
C LYS A 116 5.22 -13.49 7.32
N GLU A 117 4.34 -12.74 7.99
CA GLU A 117 3.77 -13.09 9.29
C GLU A 117 2.70 -14.19 9.18
N ASN A 118 1.86 -14.14 8.15
CA ASN A 118 0.78 -15.10 7.92
C ASN A 118 1.15 -16.26 6.98
N SER A 119 2.42 -16.41 6.61
CA SER A 119 2.86 -17.50 5.73
C SER A 119 2.75 -18.84 6.46
N PRO A 120 1.97 -19.82 5.95
CA PRO A 120 1.88 -21.16 6.54
C PRO A 120 3.20 -21.94 6.43
N PHE A 121 4.18 -21.41 5.68
CA PHE A 121 5.52 -21.99 5.48
C PHE A 121 6.61 -21.34 6.34
N GLY A 122 6.23 -20.47 7.30
CA GLY A 122 7.15 -19.74 8.15
C GLY A 122 7.92 -18.61 7.43
N PRO A 123 8.63 -17.75 8.18
CA PRO A 123 9.49 -16.74 7.57
C PRO A 123 10.61 -17.45 6.81
N ALA A 124 10.68 -17.26 5.49
CA ALA A 124 11.77 -17.78 4.67
C ALA A 124 13.13 -17.40 5.30
N SER A 125 13.79 -18.36 5.94
CA SER A 125 15.13 -18.18 6.47
C SER A 125 16.05 -17.98 5.27
N ASN A 126 16.72 -16.83 5.20
CA ASN A 126 17.82 -16.57 4.26
C ASN A 126 19.02 -17.49 4.58
N ALA A 127 18.88 -18.80 4.34
CA ALA A 127 19.87 -19.82 4.67
C ALA A 127 20.24 -20.70 3.47
N ALA A 128 20.15 -20.16 2.25
CA ALA A 128 20.53 -20.87 1.02
C ALA A 128 21.61 -20.13 0.20
N ALA A 129 22.57 -19.49 0.87
CA ALA A 129 23.71 -18.86 0.20
C ALA A 129 25.05 -19.05 0.94
N SER A 130 25.28 -20.20 1.57
CA SER A 130 26.63 -20.64 1.93
C SER A 130 26.89 -22.02 1.34
N THR A 131 27.12 -22.06 0.03
CA THR A 131 27.85 -23.16 -0.59
C THR A 131 29.22 -23.24 0.11
N PRO A 132 29.58 -24.34 0.79
CA PRO A 132 30.91 -24.47 1.34
C PRO A 132 31.90 -24.55 0.17
N LYS A 133 32.79 -23.56 0.11
CA LYS A 133 33.96 -23.56 -0.75
C LYS A 133 34.79 -24.79 -0.36
N THR A 134 34.69 -25.87 -1.14
CA THR A 134 35.54 -27.06 -1.02
C THR A 134 36.96 -26.65 -1.38
N SER A 135 37.67 -26.11 -0.39
CA SER A 135 39.11 -25.84 -0.44
C SER A 135 39.83 -27.03 0.16
N GLY A 136 40.53 -27.77 -0.70
CA GLY A 136 41.71 -28.56 -0.34
C GLY A 136 41.44 -29.91 0.30
N LEU A 137 41.68 -30.98 -0.46
CA LEU A 137 42.36 -32.16 0.08
C LEU A 137 43.06 -32.92 -1.05
N ARG A 138 44.39 -32.75 -1.05
CA ARG A 138 45.45 -33.60 -1.59
C ARG A 138 45.68 -33.63 -3.10
#